data_AF-A0A2V7FYY7-F1
#
_entry.id   AF-A0A2V7FYY7-F1
#
_cell.length_a   1.000
_cell.length_b   1.000
_cell.length_c   1.000
_cell.angle_alpha   90.00
_cell.angle_beta   90.00
_cell.angle_gamma   90.00
#
_symmetry.space_group_name_H-M   'P 1'
#
loop_
_entity.id
_entity.type
_entity.pdbx_description
1 polymer ?
#
loop_
_entity_poly.entity_id
_entity_poly.type
_entity_poly.pdbx_seq_one_letter_code
_entity_poly.pdbx_strand_id
1 'polypeptide(L)'
;FETETADDFILTETTSIAQATISGLIVPSGTPLASIGNVEVEVYHVFPKDSDVGRTSGPPKFSTAQVPTRVNSPSDVEIDDATRDGSLGTLAFTPSLVNPRFSVGNTVVTGINELPDSTTLGDGPETGEVVQIAITFTPPILLPADHYFFRPEVQVAGGDFLYLSAPKPIVAPGTPFTPDLQAWIRNSDLAPDWLRIGTDIIGGTPAPTFNMTFSLAGETVPQAGTPGLANCQGESLSALAHQFGGIHAAASALWFPSVKALQQSFGAFCEQ
;
A
#
# COMPACT_ATOMS: atom_id res chain seq x y z
N PHE A 1 -5.27 -13.10 -14.74
CA PHE A 1 -4.19 -12.15 -14.96
C PHE A 1 -4.16 -11.32 -13.70
N GLU A 2 -3.01 -11.22 -13.06
CA GLU A 2 -2.85 -10.57 -11.76
C GLU A 2 -1.87 -9.42 -11.93
N THR A 3 -2.24 -8.27 -11.38
CA THR A 3 -1.43 -7.06 -11.38
C THR A 3 -1.40 -6.53 -9.97
N GLU A 4 -0.25 -6.05 -9.54
CA GLU A 4 -0.07 -5.51 -8.21
C GLU A 4 0.31 -4.05 -8.35
N THR A 5 -0.40 -3.15 -7.65
CA THR A 5 -0.11 -1.71 -7.66
C THR A 5 0.16 -1.24 -6.25
N ALA A 6 1.26 -0.52 -6.06
CA ALA A 6 1.67 -0.01 -4.76
C ALA A 6 2.06 1.47 -4.85
N ASP A 7 1.69 2.26 -3.83
CA ASP A 7 2.03 3.67 -3.74
C ASP A 7 2.53 4.02 -2.34
N ASP A 8 3.30 5.10 -2.23
CA ASP A 8 4.14 5.34 -1.08
C ASP A 8 3.49 6.17 0.04
N PHE A 9 3.92 5.91 1.26
CA PHE A 9 3.59 6.71 2.44
C PHE A 9 4.76 6.76 3.42
N ILE A 10 4.79 7.80 4.26
CA ILE A 10 5.86 8.03 5.23
C ILE A 10 5.27 8.02 6.65
N LEU A 11 5.92 7.29 7.54
CA LEU A 11 5.70 7.33 8.98
C LEU A 11 6.91 7.98 9.65
N THR A 12 6.68 9.04 10.44
CA THR A 12 7.75 9.71 11.20
C THR A 12 8.00 9.09 12.57
N GLU A 13 7.08 8.24 13.04
CA GLU A 13 7.12 7.54 14.32
C GLU A 13 6.50 6.14 14.14
N THR A 14 6.78 5.22 15.08
CA THR A 14 6.07 3.94 15.14
C THR A 14 4.57 4.18 15.18
N THR A 15 3.83 3.52 14.31
CA THR A 15 2.40 3.78 14.11
C THR A 15 1.62 2.47 14.09
N SER A 16 0.48 2.46 14.78
CA SER A 16 -0.54 1.42 14.71
C SER A 16 -1.62 1.83 13.74
N ILE A 17 -1.54 1.34 12.50
CA ILE A 17 -2.48 1.64 11.42
C ILE A 17 -3.68 0.71 11.56
N ALA A 18 -4.85 1.27 11.87
CA ALA A 18 -6.07 0.52 12.13
C ALA A 18 -7.00 0.47 10.91
N GLN A 19 -6.94 1.47 10.04
CA GLN A 19 -7.88 1.61 8.93
C GLN A 19 -7.21 2.15 7.68
N ALA A 20 -7.80 1.81 6.54
CA ALA A 20 -7.48 2.39 5.26
C ALA A 20 -8.76 2.75 4.49
N THR A 21 -8.65 3.67 3.55
CA THR A 21 -9.66 3.89 2.53
C THR A 21 -8.99 3.92 1.18
N ILE A 22 -9.53 3.19 0.21
CA ILE A 22 -9.06 3.21 -1.18
C ILE A 22 -10.20 3.65 -2.09
N SER A 23 -9.87 4.40 -3.15
CA SER A 23 -10.83 4.83 -4.16
C SER A 23 -10.37 4.43 -5.55
N GLY A 24 -11.29 3.86 -6.31
CA GLY A 24 -11.02 3.35 -7.65
C GLY A 24 -12.26 3.36 -8.53
N LEU A 25 -12.06 2.87 -9.75
CA LEU A 25 -13.07 2.72 -10.78
C LEU A 25 -13.35 1.23 -10.97
N ILE A 26 -14.59 0.81 -10.72
CA ILE A 26 -15.03 -0.54 -11.09
C ILE A 26 -15.45 -0.53 -12.56
N VAL A 27 -14.93 -1.51 -13.30
CA VAL A 27 -15.21 -1.73 -14.72
C VAL A 27 -15.57 -3.20 -14.97
N PRO A 28 -16.50 -3.51 -15.88
CA PRO A 28 -17.35 -2.57 -16.61
C PRO A 28 -18.42 -1.93 -15.71
N SER A 29 -18.96 -0.78 -16.13
CA SER A 29 -20.10 -0.14 -15.45
C SER A 29 -21.30 -1.11 -15.33
N GLY A 30 -22.00 -1.06 -14.19
CA GLY A 30 -23.06 -1.99 -13.83
C GLY A 30 -22.59 -3.24 -13.07
N THR A 31 -21.29 -3.42 -12.88
CA THR A 31 -20.73 -4.49 -12.03
C THR A 31 -21.17 -4.26 -10.58
N PRO A 32 -21.93 -5.19 -9.95
CA PRO A 32 -22.46 -4.96 -8.61
C PRO A 32 -21.34 -4.85 -7.56
N LEU A 33 -21.46 -3.96 -6.56
CA LEU A 33 -20.48 -3.89 -5.46
C LEU A 33 -20.33 -5.22 -4.69
N ALA A 34 -21.38 -6.04 -4.67
CA ALA A 34 -21.35 -7.38 -4.08
C ALA A 34 -20.44 -8.38 -4.83
N SER A 35 -19.92 -8.00 -6.00
CA SER A 35 -18.90 -8.77 -6.73
C SER A 35 -17.49 -8.56 -6.17
N ILE A 36 -17.28 -7.58 -5.28
CA ILE A 36 -16.03 -7.44 -4.54
C ILE A 36 -15.96 -8.61 -3.54
N GLY A 37 -15.20 -9.63 -3.90
CA GLY A 37 -15.11 -10.89 -3.17
C GLY A 37 -14.09 -10.85 -2.05
N ASN A 38 -13.01 -10.10 -2.25
CA ASN A 38 -11.92 -9.98 -1.29
C ASN A 38 -11.18 -8.64 -1.43
N VAL A 39 -10.54 -8.25 -0.33
CA VAL A 39 -9.48 -7.24 -0.33
C VAL A 39 -8.29 -7.84 0.39
N GLU A 40 -7.12 -7.73 -0.23
CA GLU A 40 -5.83 -8.05 0.36
C GLU A 40 -4.99 -6.78 0.45
N VAL A 41 -4.14 -6.70 1.47
CA VAL A 41 -3.24 -5.59 1.71
C VAL A 41 -1.89 -6.17 2.06
N GLU A 42 -0.88 -5.72 1.34
CA GLU A 42 0.53 -5.94 1.62
C GLU A 42 1.22 -4.59 1.86
N VAL A 43 2.34 -4.61 2.56
CA VAL A 43 3.21 -3.46 2.76
C VAL A 43 4.62 -3.85 2.39
N TYR A 44 5.32 -2.97 1.67
CA TYR A 44 6.70 -3.18 1.25
C TYR A 44 7.59 -2.06 1.77
N HIS A 45 8.83 -2.37 2.13
CA HIS A 45 9.85 -1.34 2.29
C HIS A 45 10.25 -0.75 0.94
N VAL A 46 10.83 0.44 0.96
CA VAL A 46 11.50 1.01 -0.21
C VAL A 46 12.78 0.22 -0.51
N PHE A 47 12.97 -0.18 -1.78
CA PHE A 47 14.20 -0.78 -2.28
C PHE A 47 15.42 0.09 -1.91
N PRO A 48 16.54 -0.48 -1.40
CA PRO A 48 16.96 -1.88 -1.55
C PRO A 48 16.65 -2.80 -0.36
N LYS A 49 15.86 -2.35 0.63
CA LYS A 49 15.47 -3.25 1.74
C LYS A 49 14.71 -4.45 1.20
N ASP A 50 14.86 -5.60 1.87
CA ASP A 50 14.16 -6.86 1.55
C ASP A 50 14.20 -7.25 0.07
N SER A 51 15.34 -7.00 -0.57
CA SER A 51 15.52 -7.20 -2.00
C SER A 51 16.85 -7.90 -2.29
N ASP A 52 16.85 -8.77 -3.30
CA ASP A 52 18.10 -9.34 -3.80
C ASP A 52 18.77 -8.36 -4.76
N VAL A 53 19.59 -7.48 -4.19
CA VAL A 53 20.36 -6.48 -4.95
C VAL A 53 21.34 -7.11 -5.94
N GLY A 54 21.71 -8.39 -5.78
CA GLY A 54 22.61 -9.12 -6.66
C GLY A 54 22.04 -9.37 -8.05
N ARG A 55 20.72 -9.28 -8.22
CA ARG A 55 20.02 -9.37 -9.51
C ARG A 55 20.11 -8.07 -10.33
N THR A 56 20.54 -6.97 -9.71
CA THR A 56 20.57 -5.65 -10.33
C THR A 56 21.95 -5.27 -10.87
N SER A 57 22.00 -4.26 -11.74
CA SER A 57 23.25 -3.67 -12.22
C SER A 57 24.04 -2.90 -11.15
N GLY A 58 23.51 -2.77 -9.94
CA GLY A 58 24.10 -1.99 -8.85
C GLY A 58 23.94 -0.47 -9.03
N PRO A 59 24.52 0.33 -8.12
CA PRO A 59 24.37 1.77 -8.15
C PRO A 59 24.98 2.41 -9.40
N PRO A 60 24.42 3.55 -9.87
CA PRO A 60 23.33 4.30 -9.24
C PRO A 60 21.93 3.90 -9.73
N LYS A 61 21.81 2.95 -10.68
CA LYS A 61 20.53 2.67 -11.36
C LYS A 61 19.78 1.49 -10.79
N PHE A 62 20.49 0.48 -10.30
CA PHE A 62 19.91 -0.79 -9.86
C PHE A 62 18.89 -1.34 -10.89
N SER A 63 19.23 -1.24 -12.18
CA SER A 63 18.39 -1.76 -13.27
C SER A 63 18.48 -3.27 -13.34
N THR A 64 17.51 -3.92 -13.96
CA THR A 64 17.58 -5.35 -14.31
C THR A 64 17.52 -5.52 -15.82
N ALA A 65 17.41 -6.75 -16.31
CA ALA A 65 17.07 -7.00 -17.70
C ALA A 65 15.62 -6.57 -18.04
N GLN A 66 14.74 -6.54 -17.04
CA GLN A 66 13.30 -6.35 -17.19
C GLN A 66 12.87 -4.90 -16.97
N VAL A 67 13.54 -4.16 -16.06
CA VAL A 67 13.13 -2.80 -15.67
C VAL A 67 14.27 -1.78 -15.70
N PRO A 68 13.99 -0.49 -16.00
CA PRO A 68 15.01 0.53 -16.15
C PRO A 68 15.71 0.91 -14.84
N THR A 69 15.02 0.77 -13.70
CA THR A 69 15.54 1.10 -12.37
C THR A 69 14.70 0.46 -11.27
N ARG A 70 15.33 0.01 -10.19
CA ARG A 70 14.67 -0.33 -8.91
C ARG A 70 14.82 0.76 -7.85
N VAL A 71 15.57 1.83 -8.14
CA VAL A 71 15.70 2.97 -7.22
C VAL A 71 14.33 3.54 -6.87
N ASN A 72 14.04 3.59 -5.57
CA ASN A 72 12.79 4.07 -4.99
C ASN A 72 11.55 3.26 -5.38
N SER A 73 11.70 2.01 -5.84
CA SER A 73 10.56 1.11 -6.05
C SER A 73 10.18 0.41 -4.74
N PRO A 74 9.04 -0.31 -4.71
CA PRO A 74 8.83 -1.34 -3.70
C PRO A 74 9.96 -2.38 -3.75
N SER A 75 10.17 -3.04 -2.62
CA SER A 75 11.11 -4.14 -2.42
C SER A 75 10.66 -5.42 -3.13
N ASP A 76 11.51 -6.46 -3.12
CA ASP A 76 11.17 -7.75 -3.73
C ASP A 76 10.15 -8.52 -2.87
N VAL A 77 10.28 -8.41 -1.55
CA VAL A 77 9.52 -9.17 -0.55
C VAL A 77 8.70 -8.20 0.31
N GLU A 78 7.44 -8.56 0.53
CA GLU A 78 6.53 -7.89 1.43
C GLU A 78 6.94 -8.03 2.90
N ILE A 79 6.38 -7.18 3.76
CA ILE A 79 6.47 -7.33 5.21
C ILE A 79 5.37 -8.29 5.63
N ASP A 80 5.68 -9.58 5.78
CA ASP A 80 4.73 -10.65 6.10
C ASP A 80 3.77 -10.28 7.26
N ASP A 81 4.30 -9.72 8.35
CA ASP A 81 3.52 -9.33 9.55
C ASP A 81 2.57 -8.15 9.31
N ALA A 82 2.75 -7.41 8.22
CA ALA A 82 1.90 -6.31 7.79
C ALA A 82 0.78 -6.75 6.83
N THR A 83 0.81 -7.98 6.32
CA THR A 83 -0.17 -8.49 5.36
C THR A 83 -1.53 -8.72 6.02
N ARG A 84 -2.60 -8.29 5.35
CA ARG A 84 -3.99 -8.46 5.80
C ARG A 84 -4.86 -8.90 4.63
N ASP A 85 -5.59 -9.98 4.82
CA ASP A 85 -6.51 -10.59 3.85
C ASP A 85 -7.90 -10.74 4.48
N GLY A 86 -8.92 -10.26 3.78
CA GLY A 86 -10.33 -10.38 4.16
C GLY A 86 -10.84 -11.81 4.15
N SER A 87 -10.31 -12.66 3.27
CA SER A 87 -10.63 -14.09 3.19
C SER A 87 -10.14 -14.87 4.43
N LEU A 88 -9.05 -14.39 5.03
CA LEU A 88 -8.48 -14.91 6.28
C LEU A 88 -9.07 -14.23 7.54
N GLY A 89 -9.96 -13.25 7.36
CA GLY A 89 -10.58 -12.50 8.46
C GLY A 89 -9.62 -11.57 9.20
N THR A 90 -8.48 -11.23 8.59
CA THR A 90 -7.49 -10.31 9.17
C THR A 90 -7.74 -8.85 8.79
N LEU A 91 -8.68 -8.60 7.89
CA LEU A 91 -9.32 -7.31 7.70
C LEU A 91 -10.82 -7.48 7.44
N ALA A 92 -11.56 -6.40 7.58
CA ALA A 92 -12.93 -6.27 7.09
C ALA A 92 -12.99 -5.07 6.13
N PHE A 93 -13.80 -5.18 5.07
CA PHE A 93 -13.95 -4.10 4.10
C PHE A 93 -15.43 -3.79 3.81
N THR A 94 -15.71 -2.56 3.41
CA THR A 94 -17.06 -2.10 3.06
C THR A 94 -16.99 -1.18 1.83
N PRO A 95 -17.46 -1.65 0.66
CA PRO A 95 -17.51 -0.83 -0.54
C PRO A 95 -18.72 0.11 -0.54
N SER A 96 -18.55 1.28 -1.15
CA SER A 96 -19.60 2.29 -1.30
C SER A 96 -19.49 2.98 -2.66
N LEU A 97 -20.62 3.13 -3.34
CA LEU A 97 -20.68 3.84 -4.61
C LEU A 97 -20.59 5.35 -4.36
N VAL A 98 -19.62 6.01 -4.99
CA VAL A 98 -19.41 7.46 -4.92
C VAL A 98 -19.97 8.16 -6.14
N ASN A 99 -19.69 7.62 -7.34
CA ASN A 99 -20.19 8.16 -8.58
C ASN A 99 -20.58 7.03 -9.56
N PRO A 100 -21.84 6.93 -9.99
CA PRO A 100 -22.30 5.87 -10.89
C PRO A 100 -21.72 5.96 -12.31
N ARG A 101 -21.04 7.05 -12.67
CA ARG A 101 -20.42 7.18 -13.98
C ARG A 101 -19.27 8.18 -13.97
N PHE A 102 -18.07 7.67 -14.20
CA PHE A 102 -16.86 8.47 -14.31
C PHE A 102 -15.98 7.95 -15.43
N SER A 103 -15.32 8.85 -16.15
CA SER A 103 -14.44 8.51 -17.28
C SER A 103 -13.02 8.98 -16.97
N VAL A 104 -12.05 8.11 -17.25
CA VAL A 104 -10.62 8.42 -17.20
C VAL A 104 -10.07 8.49 -18.62
N GLY A 105 -9.07 9.35 -18.83
CA GLY A 105 -8.45 9.53 -20.14
C GLY A 105 -7.47 8.42 -20.54
N ASN A 106 -6.99 7.66 -19.55
CA ASN A 106 -6.05 6.56 -19.76
C ASN A 106 -6.13 5.56 -18.60
N THR A 107 -5.70 4.32 -18.84
CA THR A 107 -5.56 3.25 -17.85
C THR A 107 -4.24 2.51 -18.04
N VAL A 108 -3.82 1.75 -17.04
CA VAL A 108 -2.77 0.73 -17.15
C VAL A 108 -3.34 -0.56 -16.57
N VAL A 109 -3.56 -1.54 -17.43
CA VAL A 109 -4.15 -2.83 -17.13
C VAL A 109 -3.32 -3.92 -17.81
N THR A 110 -3.18 -3.89 -19.13
CA THR A 110 -2.49 -4.96 -19.89
C THR A 110 -1.14 -4.53 -20.45
N GLY A 111 -0.93 -3.22 -20.64
CA GLY A 111 0.32 -2.65 -21.17
C GLY A 111 1.51 -2.64 -20.19
N ILE A 112 1.65 -3.68 -19.37
CA ILE A 112 2.72 -3.83 -18.36
C ILE A 112 3.76 -4.79 -18.92
N ASN A 113 4.77 -4.25 -19.63
CA ASN A 113 5.77 -5.04 -20.35
C ASN A 113 7.18 -4.84 -19.78
N GLU A 114 8.01 -5.86 -19.89
CA GLU A 114 9.46 -5.74 -19.68
C GLU A 114 10.11 -4.79 -20.70
N LEU A 115 11.33 -4.34 -20.41
CA LEU A 115 12.20 -3.70 -21.39
C LEU A 115 12.40 -4.59 -22.63
N PRO A 116 12.50 -4.02 -23.85
CA PRO A 116 12.54 -2.58 -24.14
C PRO A 116 11.17 -1.92 -24.33
N ASP A 117 10.09 -2.70 -24.26
CA ASP A 117 8.75 -2.28 -24.70
C ASP A 117 7.85 -1.85 -23.53
N SER A 118 8.46 -1.46 -22.41
CA SER A 118 7.77 -1.06 -21.18
C SER A 118 6.92 0.21 -21.38
N THR A 119 7.33 1.13 -22.26
CA THR A 119 6.60 2.37 -22.54
C THR A 119 5.48 2.13 -23.56
N THR A 120 4.33 1.70 -23.06
CA THR A 120 3.15 1.36 -23.86
C THR A 120 2.20 2.52 -24.13
N LEU A 121 2.39 3.65 -23.43
CA LEU A 121 1.49 4.80 -23.41
C LEU A 121 0.13 4.53 -22.71
N GLY A 122 -0.01 3.38 -22.04
CA GLY A 122 -1.25 2.94 -21.38
C GLY A 122 -2.23 2.26 -22.31
N ASP A 123 -3.35 1.80 -21.76
CA ASP A 123 -4.37 0.99 -22.44
C ASP A 123 -5.55 1.83 -22.97
N GLY A 124 -5.53 3.15 -22.78
CA GLY A 124 -6.52 4.08 -23.30
C GLY A 124 -7.65 4.44 -22.31
N PRO A 125 -8.63 5.24 -22.76
CA PRO A 125 -9.69 5.74 -21.90
C PRO A 125 -10.67 4.65 -21.48
N GLU A 126 -11.21 4.78 -20.26
CA GLU A 126 -12.18 3.83 -19.70
C GLU A 126 -13.28 4.57 -18.93
N THR A 127 -14.46 3.97 -18.83
CA THR A 127 -15.61 4.50 -18.08
C THR A 127 -16.20 3.45 -17.16
N GLY A 128 -16.37 3.82 -15.90
CA GLY A 128 -16.88 2.92 -14.86
C GLY A 128 -17.57 3.66 -13.72
N GLU A 129 -17.66 2.97 -12.59
CA GLU A 129 -18.28 3.45 -11.36
C GLU A 129 -17.20 3.76 -10.33
N VAL A 130 -17.20 4.98 -9.78
CA VAL A 130 -16.26 5.34 -8.70
C VAL A 130 -16.76 4.72 -7.41
N VAL A 131 -15.91 3.91 -6.80
CA VAL A 131 -16.17 3.21 -5.55
C VAL A 131 -15.10 3.57 -4.55
N GLN A 132 -15.53 3.82 -3.31
CA GLN A 132 -14.66 3.94 -2.16
C GLN A 132 -14.84 2.70 -1.29
N ILE A 133 -13.73 2.07 -0.89
CA ILE A 133 -13.71 0.90 -0.02
C ILE A 133 -13.05 1.31 1.30
N ALA A 134 -13.82 1.25 2.38
CA ALA A 134 -13.31 1.41 3.74
C ALA A 134 -12.80 0.06 4.24
N ILE A 135 -11.61 0.02 4.82
CA ILE A 135 -10.91 -1.18 5.29
C ILE A 135 -10.59 -0.99 6.78
N THR A 136 -10.85 -2.00 7.59
CA THR A 136 -10.47 -2.07 9.01
C THR A 136 -9.59 -3.28 9.23
N PHE A 137 -8.38 -3.07 9.73
CA PHE A 137 -7.39 -4.12 10.00
C PHE A 137 -7.65 -4.76 11.36
N THR A 138 -7.59 -6.08 11.45
CA THR A 138 -7.75 -6.84 12.69
C THR A 138 -6.77 -8.02 12.71
N PRO A 139 -5.60 -7.90 13.38
CA PRO A 139 -5.16 -6.75 14.17
C PRO A 139 -4.74 -5.56 13.30
N PRO A 140 -4.64 -4.35 13.88
CA PRO A 140 -3.92 -3.23 13.26
C PRO A 140 -2.54 -3.62 12.73
N ILE A 141 -2.04 -2.88 11.74
CA ILE A 141 -0.68 -3.02 11.20
C ILE A 141 0.25 -2.14 12.04
N LEU A 142 1.30 -2.74 12.62
CA LEU A 142 2.34 -2.02 13.37
C LEU A 142 3.57 -1.87 12.50
N LEU A 143 4.00 -0.63 12.27
CA LEU A 143 5.20 -0.32 11.50
C LEU A 143 6.07 0.70 12.26
N PRO A 144 7.40 0.55 12.26
CA PRO A 144 8.30 1.59 12.75
C PRO A 144 8.28 2.83 11.83
N ALA A 145 8.92 3.91 12.27
CA ALA A 145 9.13 5.08 11.42
C ALA A 145 9.98 4.73 10.19
N ASP A 146 9.41 4.87 8.99
CA ASP A 146 10.10 4.67 7.73
C ASP A 146 9.26 5.19 6.54
N HIS A 147 9.78 4.98 5.33
CA HIS A 147 9.07 5.12 4.06
C HIS A 147 8.68 3.74 3.53
N TYR A 148 7.39 3.55 3.25
CA TYR A 148 6.82 2.28 2.81
C TYR A 148 6.00 2.44 1.54
N PHE A 149 5.66 1.31 0.93
CA PHE A 149 4.66 1.19 -0.11
C PHE A 149 3.45 0.41 0.40
N PHE A 150 2.26 0.94 0.15
CA PHE A 150 0.98 0.32 0.44
C PHE A 150 0.44 -0.33 -0.83
N ARG A 151 0.26 -1.66 -0.82
CA ARG A 151 -0.27 -2.45 -1.94
C ARG A 151 -1.61 -3.07 -1.52
N PRO A 152 -2.73 -2.38 -1.77
CA PRO A 152 -4.04 -2.99 -1.71
C PRO A 152 -4.32 -3.76 -3.01
N GLU A 153 -5.04 -4.86 -2.91
CA GLU A 153 -5.57 -5.65 -4.02
C GLU A 153 -7.06 -5.87 -3.83
N VAL A 154 -7.84 -5.69 -4.90
CA VAL A 154 -9.30 -5.79 -4.82
C VAL A 154 -9.77 -6.82 -5.83
N GLN A 155 -10.26 -7.96 -5.32
CA GLN A 155 -10.83 -9.00 -6.16
C GLN A 155 -12.26 -8.62 -6.56
N VAL A 156 -12.49 -8.41 -7.85
CA VAL A 156 -13.83 -8.14 -8.42
C VAL A 156 -14.25 -9.30 -9.32
N ALA A 157 -15.34 -9.97 -8.97
CA ALA A 157 -15.87 -11.08 -9.79
C ALA A 157 -16.55 -10.54 -11.06
N GLY A 158 -15.95 -10.81 -12.22
CA GLY A 158 -16.50 -10.42 -13.52
C GLY A 158 -16.19 -8.97 -13.93
N GLY A 159 -15.21 -8.34 -13.29
CA GLY A 159 -14.73 -7.00 -13.60
C GLY A 159 -13.37 -6.74 -12.97
N ASP A 160 -12.92 -5.50 -13.04
CA ASP A 160 -11.65 -5.03 -12.46
C ASP A 160 -11.89 -3.81 -11.57
N PHE A 161 -10.97 -3.60 -10.62
CA PHE A 161 -10.88 -2.37 -9.83
C PHE A 161 -9.63 -1.60 -10.25
N LEU A 162 -9.80 -0.43 -10.85
CA LEU A 162 -8.69 0.41 -11.33
C LEU A 162 -8.48 1.59 -10.38
N TYR A 163 -7.27 1.76 -9.83
CA TYR A 163 -6.98 2.88 -8.94
C TYR A 163 -7.13 4.23 -9.65
N LEU A 164 -7.81 5.17 -9.00
CA LEU A 164 -7.91 6.55 -9.49
C LEU A 164 -6.71 7.37 -9.05
N SER A 165 -6.25 8.27 -9.91
CA SER A 165 -5.15 9.20 -9.59
C SER A 165 -5.58 10.20 -8.51
N ALA A 166 -4.79 10.30 -7.44
CA ALA A 166 -4.95 11.32 -6.42
C ALA A 166 -4.62 12.71 -6.98
N PRO A 167 -5.29 13.79 -6.51
CA PRO A 167 -4.96 15.15 -6.88
C PRO A 167 -3.54 15.55 -6.46
N LYS A 168 -2.86 16.33 -7.31
CA LYS A 168 -1.61 17.02 -6.95
C LYS A 168 -1.81 18.55 -6.97
N PRO A 169 -1.22 19.29 -6.02
CA PRO A 169 -0.49 18.79 -4.85
C PRO A 169 -1.42 18.05 -3.88
N ILE A 170 -0.86 17.18 -3.03
CA ILE A 170 -1.60 16.58 -1.93
C ILE A 170 -2.04 17.73 -1.02
N VAL A 171 -3.35 17.91 -0.85
CA VAL A 171 -3.96 18.93 0.02
C VAL A 171 -4.84 18.26 1.06
N ALA A 172 -5.21 19.01 2.11
CA ALA A 172 -6.11 18.53 3.14
C ALA A 172 -7.40 17.90 2.51
N PRO A 173 -7.85 16.73 3.00
CA PRO A 173 -7.41 16.05 4.21
C PRO A 173 -6.12 15.21 4.07
N GLY A 174 -5.53 15.11 2.87
CA GLY A 174 -4.25 14.44 2.67
C GLY A 174 -3.07 15.20 3.30
N THR A 175 -1.99 14.47 3.58
CA THR A 175 -0.77 15.03 4.17
C THR A 175 0.32 15.12 3.09
N PRO A 176 0.75 16.33 2.69
CA PRO A 176 1.88 16.46 1.77
C PRO A 176 3.16 15.88 2.39
N PHE A 177 3.93 15.16 1.59
CA PHE A 177 5.21 14.60 2.01
C PHE A 177 6.25 14.69 0.88
N THR A 178 7.52 14.53 1.21
CA THR A 178 8.64 14.61 0.26
C THR A 178 9.78 13.67 0.67
N PRO A 179 10.40 12.94 -0.27
CA PRO A 179 10.00 12.81 -1.68
C PRO A 179 8.71 11.99 -1.84
N ASP A 180 7.93 12.28 -2.88
CA ASP A 180 6.77 11.51 -3.32
C ASP A 180 7.23 10.55 -4.42
N LEU A 181 7.29 9.25 -4.12
CA LEU A 181 7.94 8.23 -4.97
C LEU A 181 7.05 7.75 -6.12
N GLN A 182 5.77 8.12 -6.12
CA GLN A 182 4.75 7.74 -7.11
C GLN A 182 4.37 6.27 -7.01
N ALA A 183 3.24 5.91 -7.63
CA ALA A 183 2.82 4.53 -7.68
C ALA A 183 3.62 3.70 -8.72
N TRP A 184 3.82 2.45 -8.35
CA TRP A 184 4.48 1.41 -9.14
C TRP A 184 3.52 0.26 -9.38
N ILE A 185 3.74 -0.47 -10.47
CA ILE A 185 2.93 -1.63 -10.84
C ILE A 185 3.82 -2.78 -11.31
N ARG A 186 3.38 -4.01 -11.08
CA ARG A 186 3.96 -5.22 -11.68
C ARG A 186 2.87 -6.23 -12.05
N ASN A 187 3.23 -7.17 -12.90
CA ASN A 187 2.49 -8.39 -13.16
C ASN A 187 3.40 -9.60 -12.88
N SER A 188 2.89 -10.81 -13.12
CA SER A 188 3.67 -12.05 -12.91
C SER A 188 4.96 -12.13 -13.72
N ASP A 189 5.03 -11.47 -14.88
CA ASP A 189 6.21 -11.52 -15.74
C ASP A 189 7.32 -10.59 -15.21
N LEU A 190 6.94 -9.49 -14.56
CA LEU A 190 7.88 -8.57 -13.93
C LEU A 190 8.34 -9.04 -12.55
N ALA A 191 7.56 -9.85 -11.83
CA ALA A 191 7.87 -10.20 -10.45
C ALA A 191 9.30 -10.79 -10.32
N PRO A 192 10.12 -10.27 -9.38
CA PRO A 192 9.79 -9.33 -8.30
C PRO A 192 10.02 -7.84 -8.63
N ASP A 193 10.40 -7.50 -9.87
CA ASP A 193 10.64 -6.13 -10.32
C ASP A 193 9.35 -5.32 -10.49
N TRP A 194 9.51 -3.99 -10.54
CA TRP A 194 8.42 -3.02 -10.59
C TRP A 194 8.69 -1.95 -11.65
N LEU A 195 7.62 -1.44 -12.27
CA LEU A 195 7.68 -0.28 -13.17
C LEU A 195 6.90 0.90 -12.57
N ARG A 196 7.45 2.10 -12.69
CA ARG A 196 6.73 3.32 -12.28
C ARG A 196 5.68 3.64 -13.32
N ILE A 197 4.41 3.67 -12.92
CA ILE A 197 3.28 3.81 -13.85
C ILE A 197 3.45 5.02 -14.77
N GLY A 198 3.70 6.20 -14.19
CA GLY A 198 3.80 7.44 -14.96
C GLY A 198 5.03 7.50 -15.87
N THR A 199 6.21 7.18 -15.35
CA THR A 199 7.48 7.35 -16.08
C THR A 199 7.79 6.22 -17.04
N ASP A 200 7.67 4.98 -16.60
CA ASP A 200 8.19 3.83 -17.34
C ASP A 200 7.16 3.26 -18.33
N ILE A 201 5.87 3.36 -17.99
CA ILE A 201 4.75 2.83 -18.78
C ILE A 201 4.09 3.90 -19.64
N ILE A 202 3.59 4.98 -19.04
CA ILE A 202 2.96 6.05 -19.80
C ILE A 202 4.00 6.88 -20.58
N GLY A 203 5.12 7.21 -19.94
CA GLY A 203 6.22 7.94 -20.55
C GLY A 203 5.86 9.37 -20.98
N GLY A 204 6.60 9.91 -21.95
CA GLY A 204 6.46 11.29 -22.43
C GLY A 204 7.45 12.27 -21.79
N THR A 205 7.39 13.54 -22.23
CA THR A 205 8.35 14.59 -21.81
C THR A 205 7.62 15.90 -21.50
N PRO A 206 7.38 16.25 -20.22
CA PRO A 206 7.62 15.41 -19.04
C PRO A 206 6.63 14.24 -18.97
N ALA A 207 7.05 13.14 -18.35
CA ALA A 207 6.15 12.03 -18.07
C ALA A 207 5.09 12.45 -17.03
N PRO A 208 3.85 11.93 -17.11
CA PRO A 208 2.84 12.20 -16.10
C PRO A 208 3.21 11.54 -14.77
N THR A 209 2.64 12.07 -13.70
CA THR A 209 2.71 11.54 -12.34
C THR A 209 1.42 10.81 -12.00
N PHE A 210 1.51 9.66 -11.34
CA PHE A 210 0.34 8.93 -10.86
C PHE A 210 0.58 8.50 -9.41
N ASN A 211 -0.35 8.89 -8.54
CA ASN A 211 -0.44 8.45 -7.15
C ASN A 211 -1.82 7.81 -6.98
N MET A 212 -1.91 6.71 -6.25
CA MET A 212 -3.16 6.06 -5.91
C MET A 212 -3.98 6.96 -4.96
N THR A 213 -5.30 6.95 -5.12
CA THR A 213 -6.19 7.64 -4.16
C THR A 213 -6.46 6.73 -2.97
N PHE A 214 -5.67 6.87 -1.90
CA PHE A 214 -5.89 6.17 -0.63
C PHE A 214 -5.65 7.07 0.59
N SER A 215 -6.10 6.61 1.75
CA SER A 215 -5.73 7.15 3.05
C SER A 215 -5.50 6.03 4.04
N LEU A 216 -4.60 6.28 5.00
CA LEU A 216 -4.34 5.41 6.14
C LEU A 216 -4.67 6.18 7.41
N ALA A 217 -5.28 5.49 8.38
CA ALA A 217 -5.62 6.07 9.68
C ALA A 217 -5.16 5.14 10.80
N GLY A 218 -4.60 5.75 11.83
CA GLY A 218 -3.97 5.04 12.93
C GLY A 218 -3.51 6.02 14.00
N GLU A 219 -2.85 5.47 15.01
CA GLU A 219 -2.32 6.22 16.15
C GLU A 219 -0.81 6.02 16.23
N THR A 220 -0.09 7.11 16.51
CA THR A 220 1.35 7.02 16.78
C THR A 220 1.57 6.42 18.17
N VAL A 221 2.70 5.74 18.30
CA VAL A 221 3.20 5.16 19.56
C VAL A 221 4.56 5.79 19.84
N PRO A 222 4.57 7.01 20.42
CA PRO A 222 5.81 7.72 20.70
C PRO A 222 6.66 6.91 21.68
N GLN A 223 7.97 6.89 21.48
CA GLN A 223 8.91 6.15 22.34
C GLN A 223 8.65 4.63 22.38
N ALA A 224 8.05 4.06 21.34
CA ALA A 224 8.07 2.62 21.14
C ALA A 224 9.51 2.10 21.14
N GLY A 225 9.71 0.89 21.67
CA GLY A 225 10.98 0.20 21.58
C GLY A 225 11.31 -0.15 20.12
N THR A 226 12.60 -0.31 19.83
CA THR A 226 13.08 -0.60 18.46
C THR A 226 13.02 -2.10 18.17
N PRO A 227 12.39 -2.55 17.06
CA PRO A 227 12.42 -3.95 16.62
C PRO A 227 13.82 -4.56 16.62
N GLY A 228 13.91 -5.85 16.96
CA GLY A 228 15.17 -6.59 17.09
C GLY A 228 15.96 -6.33 18.39
N LEU A 229 15.58 -5.33 19.21
CA LEU A 229 16.23 -5.07 20.50
C LEU A 229 15.52 -5.77 21.67
N ALA A 230 16.30 -6.28 22.63
CA ALA A 230 15.79 -7.08 23.75
C ALA A 230 14.79 -6.35 24.66
N ASN A 231 14.85 -5.02 24.74
CA ASN A 231 13.95 -4.17 25.52
C ASN A 231 12.72 -3.70 24.74
N CYS A 232 12.60 -4.03 23.45
CA CYS A 232 11.58 -3.48 22.56
C CYS A 232 10.17 -3.63 23.13
N GLN A 233 9.81 -4.83 23.56
CA GLN A 233 8.47 -5.12 24.05
C GLN A 233 8.17 -4.36 25.35
N GLY A 234 9.12 -4.34 26.28
CA GLY A 234 8.95 -3.66 27.57
C GLY A 234 8.79 -2.15 27.40
N GLU A 235 9.60 -1.54 26.53
CA GLU A 235 9.53 -0.11 26.23
C GLU A 235 8.23 0.25 25.52
N SER A 236 7.87 -0.48 24.46
CA SER A 236 6.63 -0.24 23.72
C SER A 236 5.39 -0.34 24.61
N LEU A 237 5.28 -1.40 25.43
CA LEU A 237 4.12 -1.56 26.32
C LEU A 237 4.09 -0.50 27.43
N SER A 238 5.26 -0.06 27.91
CA SER A 238 5.37 1.02 28.88
C SER A 238 4.94 2.36 28.25
N ALA A 239 5.42 2.68 27.05
CA ALA A 239 5.06 3.87 26.30
C ALA A 239 3.54 3.96 26.07
N LEU A 240 2.92 2.85 25.65
CA LEU A 240 1.47 2.74 25.48
C LEU A 240 0.71 2.97 26.79
N ALA A 241 1.15 2.32 27.87
CA ALA A 241 0.52 2.49 29.18
C ALA A 241 0.62 3.95 29.66
N HIS A 242 1.75 4.64 29.41
CA HIS A 242 1.91 6.04 29.72
C HIS A 242 1.02 6.95 28.85
N GLN A 243 1.02 6.74 27.54
CA GLN A 243 0.27 7.56 26.57
C GLN A 243 -1.24 7.50 26.80
N PHE A 244 -1.79 6.31 27.03
CA PHE A 244 -3.23 6.09 27.14
C PHE A 244 -3.74 5.98 28.58
N GLY A 245 -2.87 6.15 29.60
CA GLY A 245 -3.26 6.04 31.00
C GLY A 245 -3.52 4.60 31.47
N GLY A 246 -2.95 3.61 30.77
CA GLY A 246 -2.98 2.20 31.13
C GLY A 246 -3.14 1.28 29.91
N ILE A 247 -2.68 0.03 30.04
CA ILE A 247 -2.62 -0.88 28.89
C ILE A 247 -4.00 -1.31 28.36
N HIS A 248 -5.03 -1.31 29.21
CA HIS A 248 -6.41 -1.56 28.77
C HIS A 248 -6.94 -0.41 27.91
N ALA A 249 -6.68 0.84 28.32
CA ALA A 249 -7.06 2.01 27.54
C ALA A 249 -6.29 2.07 26.21
N ALA A 250 -5.01 1.70 26.21
CA ALA A 250 -4.21 1.57 24.99
C ALA A 250 -4.81 0.54 24.02
N ALA A 251 -5.21 -0.63 24.51
CA ALA A 251 -5.84 -1.65 23.65
C ALA A 251 -7.11 -1.12 22.98
N SER A 252 -7.97 -0.41 23.71
CA SER A 252 -9.17 0.19 23.15
C SER A 252 -8.87 1.32 22.16
N ALA A 253 -7.94 2.21 22.49
CA ALA A 253 -7.59 3.36 21.65
C ALA A 253 -6.92 2.93 20.33
N LEU A 254 -6.12 1.88 20.38
CA LEU A 254 -5.43 1.31 19.22
C LEU A 254 -6.26 0.25 18.48
N TRP A 255 -7.55 0.10 18.78
CA TRP A 255 -8.45 -0.83 18.09
C TRP A 255 -8.08 -2.33 18.23
N PHE A 256 -7.40 -2.71 19.31
CA PHE A 256 -7.18 -4.11 19.63
C PHE A 256 -8.39 -4.72 20.37
N PRO A 257 -8.77 -5.97 20.06
CA PRO A 257 -9.90 -6.63 20.72
C PRO A 257 -9.63 -6.99 22.19
N SER A 258 -8.36 -7.01 22.62
CA SER A 258 -7.97 -7.25 24.01
C SER A 258 -6.54 -6.79 24.30
N VAL A 259 -6.19 -6.62 25.58
CA VAL A 259 -4.80 -6.40 26.02
C VAL A 259 -3.87 -7.51 25.55
N LYS A 260 -4.35 -8.77 25.56
CA LYS A 260 -3.56 -9.90 25.08
C LYS A 260 -3.23 -9.77 23.59
N ALA A 261 -4.22 -9.40 22.76
CA ALA A 261 -4.01 -9.19 21.33
C ALA A 261 -3.03 -8.03 21.05
N LEU A 262 -3.13 -6.95 21.82
CA LEU A 262 -2.15 -5.85 21.78
C LEU A 262 -0.74 -6.35 22.13
N GLN A 263 -0.59 -7.06 23.25
CA GLN A 263 0.72 -7.56 23.70
C GLN A 263 1.34 -8.57 22.72
N GLN A 264 0.52 -9.40 22.06
CA GLN A 264 0.97 -10.32 21.03
C GLN A 264 1.43 -9.58 19.77
N SER A 265 0.69 -8.57 19.33
CA SER A 265 1.03 -7.80 18.13
C SER A 265 2.32 -6.99 18.34
N PHE A 266 2.50 -6.39 19.53
CA PHE A 266 3.76 -5.75 19.91
C PHE A 266 4.90 -6.76 20.17
N GLY A 267 4.58 -8.02 20.47
CA GLY A 267 5.56 -9.10 20.51
C GLY A 267 6.13 -9.36 19.12
N ALA A 268 5.25 -9.63 18.14
CA ALA A 268 5.63 -9.85 16.74
C ALA A 268 6.39 -8.65 16.15
N PHE A 269 5.88 -7.44 16.35
CA PHE A 269 6.58 -6.20 15.96
C PHE A 269 8.03 -6.13 16.47
N CYS A 270 8.30 -6.64 17.67
CA CYS A 270 9.64 -6.61 18.25
C CYS A 270 10.56 -7.76 17.79
N GLU A 271 9.99 -8.79 17.16
CA GLU A 271 10.73 -9.94 16.61
C GLU A 271 11.20 -9.69 15.16
N GLN A 272 10.72 -8.61 14.52
CA GLN A 272 11.17 -8.12 13.21
C GLN A 272 12.64 -7.65 13.23
#